data_AF-A0A382Z800-F1
#
_entry.id   AF-A0A382Z800-F1
#
_cell.length_a   1.000
_cell.length_b   1.000
_cell.length_c   1.000
_cell.angle_alpha   90.00
_cell.angle_beta   90.00
_cell.angle_gamma   90.00
#
_symmetry.space_group_name_H-M   'P 1'
#
loop_
_entity.id
_entity.type
_entity.pdbx_description
1 polymer ?
#
loop_
_entity_poly.entity_id
_entity_poly.type
_entity_poly.pdbx_seq_one_letter_code
_entity_poly.pdbx_strand_id
1 'polypeptide(L)'
;YEQADDSGAVAETLARLDVPVVSVQRWETGSDAIYSFGWAMGRLVFVEGGEITSTFRAGKLTSADILLTDHVPAEVPRVAGIVALNPSTPNSHVAILAKNFGVPFYYEGNEATRAGLPEFAGREVMVRTSEGWGINSSGATATLVALEADLPDAFRDAVARLKAPPNLKFAAKAKAGVYTLAMKSVKPSDTKLVGGKAAKFCLLRKLIPNNSPDPAIAITFDLWDEFMAQRLANGRSLRGEIDARLAKAQESGLPADLA
;
A
#
# COMPACT_ATOMS: atom_id res chain seq x y z
N TYR A 1 -10.02 7.65 -17.06
CA TYR A 1 -10.65 7.14 -15.81
C TYR A 1 -9.54 6.85 -14.78
N GLU A 2 -9.85 6.73 -13.49
CA GLU A 2 -8.84 6.56 -12.41
C GLU A 2 -8.20 5.15 -12.36
N GLN A 3 -8.94 4.13 -12.80
CA GLN A 3 -8.55 2.72 -12.81
C GLN A 3 -9.07 2.08 -14.11
N ALA A 4 -8.21 1.37 -14.84
CA ALA A 4 -8.62 0.62 -16.02
C ALA A 4 -9.30 -0.67 -15.62
N ASP A 5 -10.43 -0.96 -16.27
CA ASP A 5 -10.93 -2.33 -16.31
C ASP A 5 -9.97 -3.13 -17.19
N ASP A 6 -9.35 -4.16 -16.61
CA ASP A 6 -8.37 -5.03 -17.27
C ASP A 6 -8.93 -5.67 -18.55
N SER A 7 -10.26 -5.76 -18.68
CA SER A 7 -10.93 -6.36 -19.84
C SER A 7 -11.27 -5.39 -20.98
N GLY A 8 -11.19 -4.06 -20.75
CA GLY A 8 -11.62 -3.05 -21.72
C GLY A 8 -13.13 -3.01 -22.02
N ALA A 9 -13.92 -3.94 -21.45
CA ALA A 9 -15.34 -4.12 -21.75
C ALA A 9 -16.20 -2.90 -21.37
N VAL A 10 -15.83 -2.21 -20.29
CA VAL A 10 -16.47 -0.96 -19.89
C VAL A 10 -16.27 0.14 -20.93
N ALA A 11 -15.06 0.28 -21.47
CA ALA A 11 -14.76 1.29 -22.48
C ALA A 11 -15.51 1.02 -23.78
N GLU A 12 -15.56 -0.23 -24.24
CA GLU A 12 -16.33 -0.64 -25.42
C GLU A 12 -17.84 -0.43 -25.25
N THR A 13 -18.36 -0.69 -24.05
CA THR A 13 -19.78 -0.50 -23.74
C THR A 13 -20.15 0.98 -23.72
N LEU A 14 -19.30 1.83 -23.15
CA LEU A 14 -19.50 3.28 -23.15
C LEU A 14 -19.39 3.87 -24.56
N ALA A 15 -18.46 3.37 -25.38
CA ALA A 15 -18.34 3.76 -26.79
C ALA A 15 -19.61 3.42 -27.59
N ARG A 16 -20.22 2.25 -27.36
CA ARG A 16 -21.51 1.88 -27.97
C ARG A 16 -22.68 2.77 -27.55
N LEU A 17 -22.56 3.43 -26.40
CA LEU A 17 -23.54 4.39 -25.87
C LEU A 17 -23.21 5.85 -26.25
N ASP A 18 -22.23 6.07 -27.12
CA ASP A 18 -21.72 7.39 -27.50
C ASP A 18 -21.25 8.24 -26.30
N VAL A 19 -20.78 7.55 -25.25
CA VAL A 19 -20.18 8.19 -24.06
C VAL A 19 -18.66 8.18 -24.23
N PRO A 20 -18.03 9.32 -24.52
CA PRO A 20 -16.59 9.38 -24.75
C PRO A 20 -15.83 9.11 -23.45
N VAL A 21 -14.97 8.09 -23.49
CA VAL A 21 -14.06 7.79 -22.39
C VAL A 21 -12.74 8.51 -22.65
N VAL A 22 -12.34 9.37 -21.71
CA VAL A 22 -11.07 10.12 -21.79
C VAL A 22 -10.05 9.59 -20.78
N SER A 23 -8.81 9.49 -21.21
CA SER A 23 -7.68 9.11 -20.35
C SER A 23 -7.08 10.35 -19.66
N VAL A 24 -6.30 10.12 -18.59
CA VAL A 24 -5.56 11.20 -17.91
C VAL A 24 -4.45 11.76 -18.80
N GLN A 25 -3.99 10.99 -19.80
CA GLN A 25 -2.94 11.38 -20.75
C GLN A 25 -3.23 12.71 -21.46
N ARG A 26 -4.51 13.07 -21.66
CA ARG A 26 -4.90 14.35 -22.27
C ARG A 26 -4.45 15.58 -21.47
N TRP A 27 -4.17 15.42 -20.18
CA TRP A 27 -3.76 16.49 -19.28
C TRP A 27 -2.27 16.43 -18.93
N GLU A 28 -1.60 15.31 -19.24
CA GLU A 28 -0.18 15.10 -18.96
C GLU A 28 0.66 15.53 -20.17
N THR A 29 1.26 16.71 -20.08
CA THR A 29 2.03 17.32 -21.17
C THR A 29 3.49 16.89 -21.14
N GLY A 30 3.77 15.63 -21.48
CA GLY A 30 5.13 15.11 -21.72
C GLY A 30 6.12 15.17 -20.54
N SER A 31 5.63 15.53 -19.35
CA SER A 31 6.40 15.58 -18.10
C SER A 31 5.98 14.43 -17.18
N ASP A 32 6.89 14.03 -16.30
CA ASP A 32 6.60 12.99 -15.30
C ASP A 32 5.47 13.43 -14.37
N ALA A 33 4.55 12.50 -14.09
CA ALA A 33 3.53 12.70 -13.07
C ALA A 33 3.97 11.94 -11.81
N ILE A 34 4.29 12.68 -10.74
CA ILE A 34 4.74 12.09 -9.48
C ILE A 34 3.55 11.95 -8.53
N TYR A 35 3.22 10.73 -8.18
CA TYR A 35 2.09 10.40 -7.31
C TYR A 35 2.52 10.21 -5.86
N SER A 36 3.74 9.76 -5.60
CA SER A 36 4.30 9.60 -4.26
C SER A 36 5.80 9.86 -4.25
N PHE A 37 6.26 10.63 -3.26
CA PHE A 37 7.66 10.98 -3.07
C PHE A 37 8.41 9.91 -2.28
N GLY A 38 9.73 9.82 -2.51
CA GLY A 38 10.59 8.91 -1.78
C GLY A 38 11.76 8.41 -2.62
N TRP A 39 12.32 7.29 -2.20
CA TRP A 39 13.37 6.61 -2.93
C TRP A 39 13.25 5.10 -2.69
N ALA A 40 13.75 4.28 -3.60
CA ALA A 40 13.77 2.83 -3.42
C ALA A 40 14.88 2.22 -4.29
N MET A 41 15.50 1.17 -3.76
CA MET A 41 16.44 0.34 -4.51
C MET A 41 15.84 -1.06 -4.57
N GLY A 42 15.85 -1.65 -5.76
CA GLY A 42 15.32 -2.99 -5.97
C GLY A 42 15.45 -3.42 -7.41
N ARG A 43 15.12 -4.68 -7.69
CA ARG A 43 15.10 -5.21 -9.05
C ARG A 43 13.87 -4.67 -9.79
N LEU A 44 14.05 -4.17 -11.01
CA LEU A 44 12.95 -3.71 -11.85
C LEU A 44 12.23 -4.91 -12.46
N VAL A 45 10.91 -5.01 -12.28
CA VAL A 45 10.09 -6.12 -12.78
C VAL A 45 8.94 -5.55 -13.59
N PHE A 46 8.93 -5.84 -14.89
CA PHE A 46 7.78 -5.53 -15.74
C PHE A 46 6.67 -6.55 -15.50
N VAL A 47 5.47 -6.06 -15.22
CA VAL A 47 4.25 -6.86 -15.11
C VAL A 47 3.10 -6.07 -15.72
N GLU A 48 2.31 -6.72 -16.57
CA GLU A 48 1.05 -6.15 -17.07
C GLU A 48 0.08 -5.95 -15.90
N GLY A 49 -0.70 -4.87 -15.91
CA GLY A 49 -1.51 -4.42 -14.79
C GLY A 49 -2.47 -5.49 -14.25
N GLY A 50 -3.09 -6.27 -15.14
CA GLY A 50 -3.98 -7.38 -14.79
C GLY A 50 -3.29 -8.60 -14.18
N GLU A 51 -1.98 -8.75 -14.39
CA GLU A 51 -1.18 -9.90 -13.95
C GLU A 51 -0.33 -9.61 -12.71
N ILE A 52 -0.43 -8.42 -12.13
CA ILE A 52 0.35 -8.02 -10.94
C ILE A 52 0.09 -8.99 -9.77
N THR A 53 -1.18 -9.29 -9.49
CA THR A 53 -1.55 -10.14 -8.34
C THR A 53 -1.10 -11.60 -8.54
N SER A 54 -1.29 -12.15 -9.75
CA SER A 54 -0.87 -13.52 -10.07
C SER A 54 0.65 -13.66 -10.00
N THR A 55 1.38 -12.69 -10.55
CA THR A 55 2.85 -12.63 -10.55
C THR A 55 3.43 -12.47 -9.14
N PHE A 56 2.80 -11.65 -8.30
CA PHE A 56 3.18 -11.50 -6.90
C PHE A 56 2.96 -12.79 -6.12
N ARG A 57 1.82 -13.46 -6.29
CA ARG A 57 1.55 -14.76 -5.63
C ARG A 57 2.50 -15.86 -6.06
N ALA A 58 2.97 -15.82 -7.30
CA ALA A 58 3.93 -16.77 -7.85
C ALA A 58 5.39 -16.50 -7.45
N GLY A 59 5.68 -15.39 -6.76
CA GLY A 59 7.01 -15.05 -6.24
C GLY A 59 7.94 -14.43 -7.28
N LYS A 60 7.41 -14.15 -8.47
CA LYS A 60 8.15 -13.50 -9.57
C LYS A 60 8.26 -11.98 -9.36
N LEU A 61 7.31 -11.41 -8.61
CA LEU A 61 7.31 -10.06 -8.07
C LEU A 61 7.25 -10.15 -6.55
N THR A 62 8.10 -9.41 -5.84
CA THR A 62 8.22 -9.43 -4.39
C THR A 62 8.10 -8.02 -3.81
N SER A 63 8.00 -7.90 -2.48
CA SER A 63 7.94 -6.60 -1.83
C SER A 63 9.22 -5.77 -1.89
N ALA A 64 10.34 -6.37 -2.32
CA ALA A 64 11.61 -5.70 -2.50
C ALA A 64 11.83 -5.18 -3.94
N ASP A 65 10.97 -5.57 -4.88
CA ASP A 65 11.10 -5.20 -6.29
C ASP A 65 10.51 -3.81 -6.57
N ILE A 66 10.99 -3.19 -7.65
CA ILE A 66 10.40 -2.01 -8.27
C ILE A 66 9.47 -2.51 -9.39
N LEU A 67 8.17 -2.24 -9.27
CA LEU A 67 7.18 -2.60 -10.27
C LEU A 67 7.23 -1.61 -11.44
N LEU A 68 7.41 -2.12 -12.66
CA LEU A 68 7.13 -1.42 -13.91
C LEU A 68 5.83 -1.97 -14.49
N THR A 69 4.83 -1.13 -14.74
CA THR A 69 3.52 -1.59 -15.21
C THR A 69 2.97 -0.72 -16.34
N ASP A 70 2.24 -1.34 -17.27
CA ASP A 70 1.57 -0.65 -18.37
C ASP A 70 0.42 0.23 -17.89
N HIS A 71 -0.39 -0.23 -16.94
CA HIS A 71 -1.37 0.60 -16.23
C HIS A 71 -1.42 0.29 -14.74
N VAL A 72 -2.11 1.16 -13.99
CA VAL A 72 -2.29 1.01 -12.55
C VAL A 72 -3.65 0.36 -12.30
N PRO A 73 -3.70 -0.89 -11.79
CA PRO A 73 -4.95 -1.57 -11.49
C PRO A 73 -5.60 -1.01 -10.21
N ALA A 74 -6.72 -1.59 -9.80
CA ALA A 74 -7.43 -1.18 -8.59
C ALA A 74 -6.61 -1.37 -7.30
N GLU A 75 -5.80 -2.43 -7.27
CA GLU A 75 -4.97 -2.81 -6.13
C GLU A 75 -3.58 -3.23 -6.61
N VAL A 76 -2.55 -2.75 -5.92
CA VAL A 76 -1.16 -3.16 -6.15
C VAL A 76 -0.63 -3.72 -4.83
N PRO A 77 -0.06 -4.94 -4.81
CA PRO A 77 0.56 -5.49 -3.62
C PRO A 77 1.73 -4.61 -3.18
N ARG A 78 2.14 -4.74 -1.91
CA ARG A 78 3.23 -3.93 -1.38
C ARG A 78 4.53 -4.26 -2.12
N VAL A 79 5.06 -3.29 -2.87
CA VAL A 79 6.34 -3.31 -3.59
C VAL A 79 7.25 -2.17 -3.10
N ALA A 80 8.53 -2.17 -3.47
CA ALA A 80 9.48 -1.17 -3.02
C ALA A 80 9.32 0.17 -3.76
N GLY A 81 8.86 0.16 -5.01
CA GLY A 81 8.60 1.33 -5.84
C GLY A 81 7.67 0.98 -7.01
N ILE A 82 7.03 2.00 -7.59
CA ILE A 82 6.09 1.83 -8.71
C ILE A 82 6.45 2.83 -9.83
N VAL A 83 6.56 2.33 -11.05
CA VAL A 83 6.72 3.13 -12.27
C VAL A 83 5.64 2.71 -13.25
N ALA A 84 4.81 3.66 -13.66
CA ALA A 84 3.74 3.40 -14.62
C ALA A 84 4.11 3.93 -16.02
N LEU A 85 3.78 3.17 -17.06
CA LEU A 85 3.94 3.56 -18.47
C LEU A 85 2.71 4.34 -18.99
N ASN A 86 1.59 4.32 -18.25
CA ASN A 86 0.43 5.16 -18.48
C ASN A 86 0.07 5.93 -17.20
N PRO A 87 -0.43 7.17 -17.33
CA PRO A 87 -0.73 7.99 -16.16
C PRO A 87 -1.97 7.48 -15.43
N SER A 88 -1.92 7.58 -14.10
CA SER A 88 -3.03 7.40 -13.17
C SER A 88 -3.47 8.75 -12.58
N THR A 89 -4.46 8.75 -11.69
CA THR A 89 -4.85 9.97 -10.95
C THR A 89 -4.11 10.07 -9.62
N PRO A 90 -3.76 11.30 -9.17
CA PRO A 90 -3.15 11.52 -7.84
C PRO A 90 -4.01 11.07 -6.65
N ASN A 91 -5.32 10.88 -6.88
CA ASN A 91 -6.31 10.43 -5.88
C ASN A 91 -6.62 8.93 -5.96
N SER A 92 -5.98 8.20 -6.87
CA SER A 92 -6.17 6.75 -6.95
C SER A 92 -5.82 6.07 -5.63
N HIS A 93 -6.51 4.96 -5.33
CA HIS A 93 -6.26 4.17 -4.12
C HIS A 93 -4.78 3.78 -3.99
N VAL A 94 -4.16 3.38 -5.10
CA VAL A 94 -2.74 3.03 -5.18
C VAL A 94 -1.84 4.23 -4.84
N ALA A 95 -2.13 5.42 -5.37
CA ALA A 95 -1.35 6.64 -5.04
C ALA A 95 -1.42 6.99 -3.55
N ILE A 96 -2.61 6.88 -2.94
CA ILE A 96 -2.80 7.15 -1.51
C ILE A 96 -2.04 6.13 -0.65
N LEU A 97 -2.13 4.85 -0.99
CA LEU A 97 -1.38 3.80 -0.30
C LEU A 97 0.13 4.00 -0.44
N ALA A 98 0.62 4.32 -1.64
CA ALA A 98 2.03 4.59 -1.88
C ALA A 98 2.55 5.74 -0.99
N LYS A 99 1.79 6.84 -0.87
CA LYS A 99 2.12 7.95 0.05
C LYS A 99 2.18 7.50 1.50
N ASN A 100 1.17 6.74 1.96
CA ASN A 100 1.12 6.26 3.35
C ASN A 100 2.28 5.33 3.69
N PHE A 101 2.76 4.54 2.73
CA PHE A 101 3.88 3.63 2.91
C PHE A 101 5.25 4.21 2.56
N GLY A 102 5.30 5.45 2.04
CA GLY A 102 6.55 6.07 1.57
C GLY A 102 7.18 5.34 0.39
N VAL A 103 6.35 4.70 -0.45
CA VAL A 103 6.75 4.03 -1.69
C VAL A 103 6.81 5.08 -2.80
N PRO A 104 7.96 5.30 -3.46
CA PRO A 104 8.03 6.21 -4.59
C PRO A 104 7.16 5.68 -5.73
N PHE A 105 6.33 6.55 -6.29
CA PHE A 105 5.42 6.21 -7.37
C PHE A 105 5.33 7.36 -8.36
N TYR A 106 5.65 7.10 -9.63
CA TYR A 106 5.52 8.08 -10.71
C TYR A 106 5.12 7.42 -12.04
N TYR A 107 4.64 8.23 -12.97
CA TYR A 107 4.49 7.93 -14.38
C TYR A 107 5.61 8.62 -15.16
N GLU A 108 6.29 7.86 -16.02
CA GLU A 108 7.35 8.37 -16.90
C GLU A 108 6.74 9.13 -18.06
N GLY A 109 6.84 10.45 -18.07
CA GLY A 109 6.21 11.32 -19.05
C GLY A 109 6.97 11.44 -20.37
N ASN A 110 8.29 11.22 -20.34
CA ASN A 110 9.13 11.28 -21.53
C ASN A 110 9.01 9.98 -22.34
N GLU A 111 8.57 10.09 -23.59
CA GLU A 111 8.34 8.93 -24.47
C GLU A 111 9.61 8.11 -24.74
N ALA A 112 10.75 8.78 -24.95
CA ALA A 112 12.02 8.10 -25.23
C ALA A 112 12.54 7.35 -23.99
N THR A 113 12.49 7.97 -22.81
CA THR A 113 12.82 7.28 -21.55
C THR A 113 11.88 6.12 -21.31
N ARG A 114 10.56 6.33 -21.47
CA ARG A 114 9.53 5.30 -21.28
C ARG A 114 9.77 4.08 -22.17
N ALA A 115 10.11 4.29 -23.43
CA ALA A 115 10.41 3.21 -24.37
C ALA A 115 11.65 2.39 -23.98
N GLY A 116 12.63 3.01 -23.29
CA GLY A 116 13.84 2.35 -22.81
C GLY A 116 13.70 1.64 -21.46
N LEU A 117 12.71 1.99 -20.63
CA LEU A 117 12.53 1.39 -19.30
C LEU A 117 12.44 -0.15 -19.30
N PRO A 118 11.73 -0.81 -20.25
CA PRO A 118 11.68 -2.26 -20.31
C PRO A 118 13.05 -2.93 -20.50
N GLU A 119 14.04 -2.25 -21.09
CA GLU A 119 15.41 -2.79 -21.27
C GLU A 119 16.14 -2.98 -19.94
N PHE A 120 15.69 -2.31 -18.87
CA PHE A 120 16.23 -2.47 -17.53
C PHE A 120 15.52 -3.58 -16.73
N ALA A 121 14.53 -4.28 -17.31
CA ALA A 121 13.84 -5.36 -16.62
C ALA A 121 14.82 -6.45 -16.14
N GLY A 122 14.67 -6.85 -14.87
CA GLY A 122 15.56 -7.79 -14.19
C GLY A 122 16.83 -7.17 -13.61
N ARG A 123 17.16 -5.91 -13.92
CA ARG A 123 18.31 -5.21 -13.34
C ARG A 123 17.95 -4.57 -12.00
N GLU A 124 18.95 -4.40 -11.14
CA GLU A 124 18.84 -3.59 -9.93
C GLU A 124 18.82 -2.11 -10.32
N VAL A 125 17.84 -1.36 -9.82
CA VAL A 125 17.65 0.06 -10.12
C VAL A 125 17.48 0.86 -8.84
N MET A 126 17.81 2.14 -8.91
CA MET A 126 17.44 3.15 -7.91
C MET A 126 16.36 4.06 -8.49
N VAL A 127 15.23 4.16 -7.79
CA VAL A 127 14.19 5.14 -8.07
C VAL A 127 14.25 6.22 -7.02
N ARG A 128 14.18 7.49 -7.44
CA ARG A 128 14.04 8.64 -6.55
C ARG A 128 12.99 9.59 -7.11
N THR A 129 12.04 9.96 -6.27
CA THR A 129 11.04 10.99 -6.55
C THR A 129 11.17 12.07 -5.48
N SER A 130 11.40 13.31 -5.89
CA SER A 130 11.49 14.45 -4.97
C SER A 130 10.39 15.47 -5.18
N GLU A 131 9.98 16.05 -4.06
CA GLU A 131 9.03 17.14 -4.02
C GLU A 131 9.64 18.40 -4.65
N GLY A 132 8.84 19.11 -5.43
CA GLY A 132 9.19 20.44 -5.92
C GLY A 132 8.84 21.51 -4.88
N TRP A 133 9.00 22.78 -5.26
CA TRP A 133 8.69 23.90 -4.37
C TRP A 133 7.39 24.61 -4.77
N GLY A 134 6.69 25.14 -3.77
CA GLY A 134 5.47 25.94 -3.95
C GLY A 134 4.22 25.10 -4.26
N ILE A 135 3.09 25.79 -4.42
CA ILE A 135 1.76 25.17 -4.60
C ILE A 135 1.69 24.27 -5.85
N ASN A 136 2.49 24.59 -6.88
CA ASN A 136 2.52 23.85 -8.14
C ASN A 136 3.58 22.74 -8.17
N SER A 137 4.29 22.49 -7.05
CA SER A 137 5.40 21.53 -6.99
C SER A 137 6.44 21.76 -8.10
N SER A 138 6.74 23.02 -8.42
CA SER A 138 7.70 23.37 -9.47
C SER A 138 9.07 22.80 -9.13
N GLY A 139 9.67 22.03 -10.05
CA GLY A 139 10.95 21.37 -9.84
C GLY A 139 10.87 20.01 -9.14
N ALA A 140 9.68 19.40 -9.04
CA ALA A 140 9.58 17.99 -8.71
C ALA A 140 10.29 17.15 -9.77
N THR A 141 10.98 16.08 -9.36
CA THR A 141 11.75 15.24 -10.27
C THR A 141 11.53 13.77 -9.96
N ALA A 142 11.47 12.96 -11.01
CA ALA A 142 11.58 11.52 -10.93
C ALA A 142 12.89 11.09 -11.61
N THR A 143 13.54 10.08 -11.07
CA THR A 143 14.77 9.54 -11.64
C THR A 143 14.81 8.05 -11.38
N LEU A 144 14.97 7.28 -12.45
CA LEU A 144 15.25 5.85 -12.41
C LEU A 144 16.63 5.63 -13.04
N VAL A 145 17.52 4.99 -12.31
CA VAL A 145 18.88 4.67 -12.79
C VAL A 145 19.15 3.20 -12.56
N ALA A 146 19.59 2.52 -13.61
CA ALA A 146 20.10 1.15 -13.48
C ALA A 146 21.47 1.15 -12.81
N LEU A 147 21.61 0.31 -11.79
CA LEU A 147 22.87 0.17 -11.05
C LEU A 147 23.83 -0.77 -11.78
N GLU A 148 25.09 -0.73 -11.34
CA GLU A 148 26.15 -1.64 -11.77
C GLU A 148 25.81 -3.09 -11.38
N ALA A 149 26.20 -4.04 -12.23
CA ALA A 149 25.86 -5.45 -12.02
C ALA A 149 26.59 -6.07 -10.81
N ASP A 150 27.78 -5.56 -10.50
CA ASP A 150 28.69 -6.05 -9.47
C ASP A 150 28.66 -5.19 -8.19
N LEU A 151 27.46 -4.72 -7.80
CA LEU A 151 27.28 -3.99 -6.54
C LEU A 151 27.70 -4.87 -5.34
N PRO A 152 28.52 -4.37 -4.39
CA PRO A 152 28.89 -5.13 -3.20
C PRO A 152 27.70 -5.34 -2.23
N ASP A 153 27.62 -6.51 -1.60
CA ASP A 153 26.55 -6.81 -0.63
C ASP A 153 26.57 -5.87 0.58
N ALA A 154 27.75 -5.43 1.00
CA ALA A 154 27.89 -4.44 2.08
C ALA A 154 27.18 -3.10 1.76
N PHE A 155 27.13 -2.71 0.48
CA PHE A 155 26.38 -1.54 0.03
C PHE A 155 24.89 -1.81 0.08
N ARG A 156 24.44 -2.97 -0.42
CA ARG A 156 23.02 -3.38 -0.35
C ARG A 156 22.50 -3.37 1.08
N ASP A 157 23.28 -3.94 2.01
CA ASP A 157 22.96 -3.95 3.43
C ASP A 157 22.90 -2.54 4.03
N ALA A 158 23.80 -1.64 3.62
CA ALA A 158 23.79 -0.26 4.07
C ALA A 158 22.53 0.48 3.62
N VAL A 159 22.12 0.29 2.37
CA VAL A 159 20.89 0.86 1.81
C VAL A 159 19.65 0.27 2.51
N ALA A 160 19.62 -1.05 2.74
CA ALA A 160 18.53 -1.72 3.44
C ALA A 160 18.35 -1.18 4.87
N ARG A 161 19.45 -0.91 5.60
CA ARG A 161 19.39 -0.29 6.93
C ARG A 161 18.76 1.10 6.94
N LEU A 162 18.93 1.89 5.87
CA LEU A 162 18.29 3.21 5.75
C LEU A 162 16.77 3.12 5.54
N LYS A 163 16.27 1.96 5.10
CA LYS A 163 14.85 1.67 4.92
C LYS A 163 14.22 0.93 6.10
N ALA A 164 14.99 0.60 7.13
CA ALA A 164 14.47 -0.07 8.31
C ALA A 164 13.40 0.83 8.98
N PRO A 165 12.15 0.36 9.11
CA PRO A 165 11.12 1.14 9.77
C PRO A 165 11.49 1.37 11.24
N PRO A 166 11.10 2.50 11.84
CA PRO A 166 11.35 2.73 13.26
C PRO A 166 10.63 1.67 14.09
N ASN A 167 11.23 1.31 15.22
CA ASN A 167 10.59 0.41 16.18
C ASN A 167 9.28 1.02 16.67
N LEU A 168 8.17 0.43 16.26
CA LEU A 168 6.84 0.86 16.66
C LEU A 168 6.65 0.60 18.16
N LYS A 169 6.43 1.67 18.92
CA LYS A 169 6.10 1.59 20.34
C LYS A 169 4.59 1.51 20.49
N PHE A 170 4.04 0.30 20.55
CA PHE A 170 2.63 0.10 20.82
C PHE A 170 2.36 0.23 22.32
N ALA A 171 1.33 1.01 22.69
CA ALA A 171 0.85 0.99 24.07
C ALA A 171 0.26 -0.39 24.37
N ALA A 172 0.67 -0.98 25.50
CA ALA A 172 0.11 -2.25 25.94
C ALA A 172 -1.40 -2.12 26.18
N LYS A 173 -2.15 -3.13 25.72
CA LYS A 173 -3.57 -3.26 26.04
C LYS A 173 -3.72 -3.49 27.55
N ALA A 174 -4.82 -2.99 28.10
CA ALA A 174 -5.22 -3.26 29.48
C ALA A 174 -6.53 -4.03 29.49
N LYS A 175 -6.70 -4.89 30.49
CA LYS A 175 -7.95 -5.62 30.72
C LYS A 175 -9.00 -4.69 31.30
N ALA A 176 -10.20 -4.70 30.71
CA ALA A 176 -11.38 -4.08 31.27
C ALA A 176 -12.14 -5.02 32.22
N GLY A 177 -11.91 -6.35 32.12
CA GLY A 177 -12.61 -7.36 32.91
C GLY A 177 -14.06 -7.61 32.48
N VAL A 178 -14.49 -7.00 31.37
CA VAL A 178 -15.80 -7.16 30.74
C VAL A 178 -15.62 -7.14 29.23
N TYR A 179 -16.46 -7.83 28.47
CA TYR A 179 -16.35 -7.86 27.00
C TYR A 179 -16.89 -6.62 26.30
N THR A 180 -17.78 -5.88 26.96
CA THR A 180 -18.38 -4.68 26.39
C THR A 180 -18.49 -3.57 27.44
N LEU A 181 -18.37 -2.34 26.96
CA LEU A 181 -18.64 -1.12 27.72
C LEU A 181 -19.74 -0.35 26.98
N ALA A 182 -20.69 0.22 27.73
CA ALA A 182 -21.62 1.17 27.14
C ALA A 182 -20.84 2.41 26.66
N MET A 183 -21.11 2.91 25.46
CA MET A 183 -20.34 4.03 24.91
C MET A 183 -20.41 5.30 25.77
N LYS A 184 -21.46 5.44 26.59
CA LYS A 184 -21.63 6.53 27.57
C LYS A 184 -20.59 6.50 28.71
N SER A 185 -19.99 5.34 29.02
CA SER A 185 -18.95 5.21 30.05
C SER A 185 -17.53 5.27 29.50
N VAL A 186 -17.36 5.21 28.17
CA VAL A 186 -16.07 5.24 27.49
C VAL A 186 -15.55 6.68 27.39
N LYS A 187 -14.29 6.88 27.75
CA LYS A 187 -13.57 8.15 27.62
C LYS A 187 -12.57 8.11 26.46
N PRO A 188 -12.16 9.27 25.90
CA PRO A 188 -11.10 9.31 24.88
C PRO A 188 -9.77 8.69 25.32
N SER A 189 -9.50 8.71 26.63
CA SER A 189 -8.33 8.10 27.26
C SER A 189 -8.35 6.57 27.30
N ASP A 190 -9.49 5.93 27.06
CA ASP A 190 -9.66 4.47 27.21
C ASP A 190 -9.19 3.68 25.98
N THR A 191 -8.31 4.29 25.18
CA THR A 191 -7.68 3.69 23.99
C THR A 191 -7.02 2.34 24.29
N LYS A 192 -6.49 2.15 25.51
CA LYS A 192 -5.88 0.88 25.96
C LYS A 192 -6.88 -0.23 26.25
N LEU A 193 -8.18 0.07 26.38
CA LEU A 193 -9.25 -0.89 26.69
C LEU A 193 -10.04 -1.29 25.44
N VAL A 194 -10.32 -0.33 24.56
CA VAL A 194 -11.25 -0.49 23.42
C VAL A 194 -10.66 -0.06 22.06
N GLY A 195 -9.41 0.41 22.05
CA GLY A 195 -8.76 0.97 20.86
C GLY A 195 -9.14 2.42 20.55
N GLY A 196 -8.31 3.08 19.74
CA GLY A 196 -8.41 4.52 19.50
C GLY A 196 -9.67 4.94 18.75
N LYS A 197 -10.21 4.07 17.87
CA LYS A 197 -11.45 4.33 17.14
C LYS A 197 -12.65 4.39 18.09
N ALA A 198 -12.85 3.34 18.89
CA ALA A 198 -13.96 3.28 19.83
C ALA A 198 -13.83 4.33 20.94
N ALA A 199 -12.63 4.53 21.50
CA ALA A 199 -12.39 5.55 22.52
C ALA A 199 -12.70 6.96 22.03
N LYS A 200 -12.37 7.30 20.77
CA LYS A 200 -12.64 8.63 20.20
C LYS A 200 -14.06 8.78 19.66
N PHE A 201 -14.78 7.69 19.39
CA PHE A 201 -16.18 7.74 18.95
C PHE A 201 -17.10 8.39 20.00
N CYS A 202 -16.75 8.32 21.30
CA CYS A 202 -17.48 9.03 22.35
C CYS A 202 -17.50 10.56 22.12
N LEU A 203 -16.48 11.13 21.45
CA LEU A 203 -16.45 12.56 21.09
C LEU A 203 -17.47 12.88 20.01
N LEU A 204 -17.57 12.03 18.98
CA LEU A 204 -18.56 12.18 17.92
C LEU A 204 -19.97 12.18 18.50
N ARG A 205 -20.26 11.25 19.41
CA ARG A 205 -21.53 11.17 20.13
C ARG A 205 -21.85 12.40 20.96
N LYS A 206 -20.84 13.03 21.54
CA LYS A 206 -21.00 14.28 22.32
C LYS A 206 -21.30 15.48 21.40
N LEU A 207 -20.68 15.53 20.22
CA LEU A 207 -20.77 16.67 19.31
C LEU A 207 -21.99 16.62 18.38
N ILE A 208 -22.40 15.43 17.95
CA ILE A 208 -23.53 15.23 17.02
C ILE A 208 -24.47 14.11 17.50
N PRO A 209 -25.09 14.22 18.70
CA PRO A 209 -25.83 13.14 19.34
C PRO A 209 -26.96 12.56 18.47
N ASN A 210 -27.68 13.41 17.73
CA ASN A 210 -28.80 13.00 16.87
C ASN A 210 -28.37 12.32 15.56
N ASN A 211 -27.10 12.45 15.18
CA ASN A 211 -26.51 11.85 13.98
C ASN A 211 -25.48 10.77 14.36
N SER A 212 -25.67 10.12 15.50
CA SER A 212 -24.82 9.05 15.99
C SER A 212 -25.68 7.91 16.58
N PRO A 213 -25.35 6.63 16.30
CA PRO A 213 -26.13 5.49 16.82
C PRO A 213 -26.29 5.49 18.35
N ASP A 214 -27.51 5.22 18.85
CA ASP A 214 -27.84 4.97 20.27
C ASP A 214 -28.89 3.85 20.40
N PRO A 215 -28.67 2.79 21.22
CA PRO A 215 -27.50 2.53 22.04
C PRO A 215 -26.24 2.21 21.21
N ALA A 216 -25.07 2.57 21.74
CA ALA A 216 -23.78 2.16 21.21
C ALA A 216 -22.95 1.46 22.29
N ILE A 217 -22.19 0.46 21.88
CA ILE A 217 -21.30 -0.33 22.74
C ILE A 217 -19.87 -0.27 22.18
N ALA A 218 -18.90 -0.37 23.07
CA ALA A 218 -17.50 -0.59 22.73
C ALA A 218 -17.11 -2.01 23.14
N ILE A 219 -16.56 -2.78 22.19
CA ILE A 219 -15.99 -4.09 22.46
C ILE A 219 -14.59 -3.89 23.05
N THR A 220 -14.29 -4.56 24.15
CA THR A 220 -13.00 -4.44 24.83
C THR A 220 -11.97 -5.42 24.25
N PHE A 221 -10.70 -5.18 24.53
CA PHE A 221 -9.64 -6.11 24.16
C PHE A 221 -9.72 -7.45 24.90
N ASP A 222 -10.45 -7.55 26.01
CA ASP A 222 -10.67 -8.81 26.72
C ASP A 222 -11.32 -9.84 25.78
N LEU A 223 -12.37 -9.46 25.05
CA LEU A 223 -13.03 -10.36 24.08
C LEU A 223 -12.07 -10.82 22.99
N TRP A 224 -11.29 -9.88 22.43
CA TRP A 224 -10.33 -10.19 21.37
C TRP A 224 -9.20 -11.10 21.86
N ASP A 225 -8.64 -10.81 23.04
CA ASP A 225 -7.52 -11.57 23.58
C ASP A 225 -7.93 -12.98 23.98
N GLU A 226 -9.13 -13.16 24.51
CA GLU A 226 -9.68 -14.49 24.81
C GLU A 226 -10.05 -15.27 23.55
N PHE A 227 -10.65 -14.60 22.55
CA PHE A 227 -10.90 -15.21 21.24
C PHE A 227 -9.60 -15.71 20.59
N MET A 228 -8.55 -14.88 20.61
CA MET A 228 -7.24 -15.22 20.06
C MET A 228 -6.51 -16.31 20.87
N ALA A 229 -6.90 -16.55 22.12
CA ALA A 229 -6.37 -17.60 22.98
C ALA A 229 -7.06 -18.96 22.79
N GLN A 230 -8.19 -19.03 22.08
CA GLN A 230 -8.90 -20.28 21.81
C GLN A 230 -7.99 -21.28 21.11
N ARG A 231 -8.07 -22.55 21.52
CA ARG A 231 -7.28 -23.64 20.91
C ARG A 231 -7.97 -24.21 19.68
N LEU A 232 -7.20 -24.39 18.63
CA LEU A 232 -7.61 -25.10 17.42
C LEU A 232 -7.41 -26.60 17.59
N ALA A 233 -7.96 -27.39 16.66
CA ALA A 233 -7.84 -28.85 16.65
C ALA A 233 -6.36 -29.33 16.58
N ASN A 234 -5.46 -28.51 16.07
CA ASN A 234 -4.02 -28.78 16.02
C ASN A 234 -3.28 -28.48 17.34
N GLY A 235 -3.99 -28.11 18.41
CA GLY A 235 -3.44 -27.84 19.74
C GLY A 235 -2.83 -26.44 19.94
N ARG A 236 -2.67 -25.64 18.87
CA ARG A 236 -2.19 -24.24 18.95
C ARG A 236 -3.33 -23.30 19.35
N SER A 237 -3.01 -22.17 19.94
CA SER A 237 -3.97 -21.05 20.01
C SER A 237 -4.19 -20.47 18.62
N LEU A 238 -5.34 -19.81 18.40
CA LEU A 238 -5.60 -19.10 17.16
C LEU A 238 -4.49 -18.08 16.84
N ARG A 239 -4.01 -17.35 17.87
CA ARG A 239 -2.85 -16.47 17.75
C ARG A 239 -1.61 -17.22 17.27
N GLY A 240 -1.27 -18.34 17.91
CA GLY A 240 -0.07 -19.10 17.55
C GLY A 240 -0.12 -19.69 16.15
N GLU A 241 -1.32 -20.06 15.66
CA GLU A 241 -1.49 -20.51 14.28
C GLU A 241 -1.34 -19.37 13.28
N ILE A 242 -1.91 -18.20 13.55
CA ILE A 242 -1.74 -16.99 12.73
C ILE A 242 -0.26 -16.59 12.68
N ASP A 243 0.42 -16.54 13.82
CA ASP A 243 1.84 -16.17 13.90
C ASP A 243 2.70 -17.16 13.10
N ALA A 244 2.40 -18.46 13.15
CA ALA A 244 3.12 -19.48 12.36
C ALA A 244 2.92 -19.31 10.84
N ARG A 245 1.69 -19.01 10.40
CA ARG A 245 1.39 -18.74 8.99
C ARG A 245 2.06 -17.46 8.49
N LEU A 246 2.04 -16.41 9.30
CA LEU A 246 2.70 -15.14 8.99
C LEU A 246 4.22 -15.30 8.92
N ALA A 247 4.83 -16.05 9.85
CA ALA A 247 6.27 -16.33 9.81
C ALA A 247 6.65 -17.06 8.52
N LYS A 248 5.89 -18.08 8.13
CA LYS A 248 6.09 -18.81 6.86
C LYS A 248 5.99 -17.88 5.65
N ALA A 249 4.95 -17.02 5.60
CA ALA A 249 4.78 -16.06 4.52
C ALA A 249 5.88 -15.00 4.47
N GLN A 250 6.44 -14.63 5.62
CA GLN A 250 7.53 -13.66 5.70
C GLN A 250 8.88 -14.26 5.27
N GLU A 251 9.12 -15.54 5.55
CA GLU A 251 10.29 -16.27 5.05
C GLU A 251 10.25 -16.46 3.53
N SER A 252 9.08 -16.77 2.96
CA SER A 252 8.93 -16.97 1.51
C SER A 252 8.74 -15.68 0.72
N GLY A 253 8.39 -14.57 1.40
CA GLY A 253 8.00 -13.32 0.75
C GLY A 253 6.65 -13.38 0.03
N LEU A 254 5.86 -14.45 0.25
CA LEU A 254 4.67 -14.78 -0.54
C LEU A 254 3.38 -14.91 0.29
N PRO A 255 2.28 -14.23 -0.10
CA PRO A 255 0.96 -14.42 0.51
C PRO A 255 0.35 -15.80 0.24
N ALA A 256 0.80 -16.52 -0.79
CA ALA A 256 0.30 -17.85 -1.13
C ALA A 256 0.54 -18.88 -0.01
N ASP A 257 1.53 -18.64 0.84
CA ASP A 257 1.86 -19.49 1.99
C ASP A 257 0.98 -19.28 3.22
N LEU A 258 -0.01 -18.39 3.15
CA LEU A 258 -1.00 -18.14 4.20
C LEU A 258 -2.15 -19.18 4.24
N ALA A 259 -2.27 -20.02 3.21
CA ALA A 259 -3.30 -21.05 3.06
C ALA A 259 -3.17 -22.19 4.08
#